data_AF-A0A499UYE2-F1
#
_entry.id   AF-A0A499UYE2-F1
#
_cell.length_a   1.000
_cell.length_b   1.000
_cell.length_c   1.000
_cell.angle_alpha   90.00
_cell.angle_beta   90.00
_cell.angle_gamma   90.00
#
_symmetry.space_group_name_H-M   'P 1'
#
loop_
_entity.id
_entity.type
_entity.pdbx_description
1 polymer ?
#
loop_
_entity_poly.entity_id
_entity_poly.type
_entity_poly.pdbx_seq_one_letter_code
_entity_poly.pdbx_strand_id
1 'polypeptide(L)'
;MGAVALTARWLAGVLPAEARIAAIFPDGPQRYTGTVFCETYCREHGLLCHFPPDAPQEIAHPRERTVTSWTRCTTVTDPLADLTHTPAVRR
;
A
#
# COMPACT_ATOMS: atom_id res chain seq x y z
N MET A 1 -11.69 -7.39 -4.78
CA MET A 1 -11.63 -6.30 -3.76
C MET A 1 -10.24 -5.68 -3.84
N GLY A 2 -10.14 -4.36 -4.03
CA GLY A 2 -8.84 -3.66 -4.13
C GLY A 2 -8.23 -3.29 -2.78
N ALA A 3 -6.99 -2.79 -2.77
CA ALA A 3 -6.22 -2.47 -1.55
C ALA A 3 -6.95 -1.52 -0.58
N VAL A 4 -7.65 -0.51 -1.10
CA VAL A 4 -8.44 0.43 -0.30
C VAL A 4 -9.60 -0.28 0.39
N ALA A 5 -10.35 -1.11 -0.33
CA ALA A 5 -11.50 -1.82 0.24
C ALA A 5 -11.07 -2.85 1.28
N LEU A 6 -9.95 -3.55 1.07
CA LEU A 6 -9.34 -4.46 2.04
C LEU A 6 -9.00 -3.71 3.34
N THR A 7 -8.26 -2.61 3.21
CA THR A 7 -7.82 -1.79 4.35
C THR A 7 -9.00 -1.19 5.11
N ALA A 8 -9.98 -0.62 4.40
CA ALA A 8 -11.15 -0.01 5.01
C ALA A 8 -12.02 -1.02 5.74
N ARG A 9 -12.25 -2.22 5.16
CA ARG A 9 -12.98 -3.31 5.83
C ARG A 9 -12.31 -3.71 7.14
N TRP A 10 -10.99 -3.89 7.11
CA TRP A 10 -10.24 -4.26 8.31
C TRP A 10 -10.30 -3.16 9.38
N LEU A 11 -10.03 -1.90 8.99
CA LEU A 11 -10.13 -0.74 9.88
C LEU A 11 -11.51 -0.61 10.52
N ALA A 12 -12.58 -0.81 9.75
CA ALA A 12 -13.95 -0.76 10.27
C ALA A 12 -14.23 -1.86 11.30
N GLY A 13 -13.53 -2.99 11.22
CA GLY A 13 -13.65 -4.10 12.19
C GLY A 13 -12.81 -3.94 13.45
N VAL A 14 -11.76 -3.12 13.43
CA VAL A 14 -10.82 -2.98 14.57
C VAL A 14 -10.87 -1.61 15.26
N LEU A 15 -11.47 -0.60 14.64
CA LEU A 15 -11.64 0.73 15.23
C LEU A 15 -13.00 0.87 15.94
N PRO A 16 -13.15 1.85 16.85
CA PRO A 16 -14.44 2.20 17.45
C PRO A 16 -15.49 2.56 16.38
N ALA A 17 -16.77 2.37 16.71
CA ALA A 17 -17.88 2.61 15.78
C ALA A 17 -17.99 4.07 15.30
N GLU A 18 -17.45 5.01 16.08
CA GLU A 18 -17.43 6.45 15.79
C GLU A 18 -16.29 6.85 14.85
N ALA A 19 -15.36 5.92 14.57
CA ALA A 19 -14.23 6.17 13.69
C ALA A 19 -14.71 6.42 12.25
N ARG A 20 -14.14 7.46 11.64
CA ARG A 20 -14.41 7.84 10.25
C ARG A 20 -13.20 7.46 9.41
N ILE A 21 -13.42 6.64 8.40
CA ILE A 21 -12.36 6.18 7.49
C ILE A 21 -12.43 7.02 6.21
N ALA A 22 -11.37 7.77 5.94
CA ALA A 22 -11.17 8.45 4.67
C ALA A 22 -10.14 7.69 3.84
N ALA A 23 -10.38 7.56 2.54
CA ALA A 23 -9.47 6.91 1.60
C ALA A 23 -9.06 7.89 0.50
N ILE A 24 -7.81 7.77 0.04
CA ILE A 24 -7.24 8.59 -1.02
C ILE A 24 -6.88 7.66 -2.18
N PHE A 25 -7.34 7.99 -3.38
CA PHE A 25 -6.89 7.39 -4.63
C PHE A 25 -5.95 8.39 -5.30
N PRO A 26 -4.64 8.12 -5.34
CA PRO A 26 -3.65 9.11 -5.76
C PRO A 26 -3.74 9.45 -7.25
N ASP A 27 -4.33 8.56 -8.05
CA ASP A 27 -4.50 8.70 -9.49
C ASP A 27 -5.74 7.96 -10.00
N GLY A 28 -6.04 8.14 -11.29
CA GLY A 28 -7.21 7.54 -11.92
C GLY A 28 -6.95 6.14 -12.48
N PRO A 29 -7.98 5.26 -12.50
CA PRO A 29 -7.85 3.87 -12.93
C PRO A 29 -7.44 3.70 -14.39
N GLN A 30 -7.67 4.71 -15.23
CA GLN A 30 -7.27 4.72 -16.64
C GLN A 30 -5.77 4.49 -16.87
N ARG A 31 -4.93 4.79 -15.86
CA ARG A 31 -3.48 4.50 -15.90
C ARG A 31 -3.16 3.00 -15.84
N TYR A 32 -4.12 2.18 -15.43
CA TYR A 32 -3.94 0.76 -15.12
C TYR A 32 -4.85 -0.16 -15.94
N THR A 33 -5.57 0.36 -16.93
CA THR A 33 -6.51 -0.42 -17.76
C THR A 33 -5.83 -1.63 -18.41
N GLY A 34 -4.56 -1.50 -18.82
CA GLY A 34 -3.79 -2.59 -19.43
C GLY A 34 -3.09 -3.53 -18.44
N THR A 35 -3.22 -3.30 -17.13
CA THR A 35 -2.50 -4.07 -16.09
C THR A 35 -3.47 -4.73 -15.12
N VAL A 36 -3.55 -4.28 -13.87
CA VAL A 36 -4.32 -4.91 -12.79
C VAL A 36 -5.84 -4.89 -13.03
N PHE A 37 -6.33 -4.13 -14.01
CA PHE A 37 -7.72 -4.16 -14.47
C PHE A 37 -7.94 -4.99 -15.75
N CYS A 38 -6.89 -5.56 -16.34
CA CYS A 38 -6.96 -6.41 -17.53
C CYS A 38 -6.95 -7.89 -17.12
N GLU A 39 -7.92 -8.66 -17.59
CA GLU A 39 -8.01 -10.09 -17.28
C GLU A 39 -6.79 -10.88 -17.79
N THR A 40 -6.36 -10.63 -19.03
CA THR A 40 -5.21 -11.32 -19.63
C THR A 40 -3.94 -11.09 -18.81
N TYR A 41 -3.67 -9.84 -18.45
CA TYR A 41 -2.53 -9.48 -17.59
C TYR A 41 -2.61 -10.21 -16.25
N CYS A 42 -3.78 -10.22 -15.61
CA CYS A 42 -3.96 -10.92 -14.35
C CYS A 42 -3.75 -12.44 -14.45
N ARG A 43 -4.16 -13.08 -15.56
CA ARG A 43 -3.90 -14.51 -15.79
C ARG A 43 -2.42 -14.80 -16.00
N GLU A 44 -1.76 -14.03 -16.85
CA GLU A 44 -0.34 -14.18 -17.18
C GLU A 44 0.56 -13.99 -15.95
N HIS A 45 0.18 -13.08 -15.05
CA HIS A 45 0.93 -12.77 -13.85
C HIS A 45 0.44 -13.50 -12.59
N GLY A 46 -0.50 -14.44 -12.72
CA GLY A 46 -1.00 -15.24 -11.58
C GLY A 46 -1.65 -14.39 -10.48
N LEU A 47 -2.36 -13.32 -10.86
CA LEU A 47 -3.01 -12.39 -9.91
C LEU A 47 -4.45 -12.79 -9.57
N LEU A 48 -4.98 -13.84 -10.19
CA LEU A 48 -6.34 -14.33 -9.97
C LEU A 48 -6.39 -15.37 -8.84
N CYS A 49 -7.54 -15.46 -8.18
CA CYS A 49 -7.82 -16.47 -7.14
C CYS A 49 -6.93 -16.41 -5.88
N HIS A 50 -6.22 -15.30 -5.67
CA HIS A 50 -5.47 -15.05 -4.44
C HIS A 50 -6.23 -14.07 -3.55
N PHE A 51 -6.53 -14.51 -2.33
CA PHE A 51 -7.09 -13.65 -1.31
C PHE A 51 -5.96 -13.21 -0.37
N PRO A 52 -5.86 -11.91 -0.07
CA PRO A 52 -4.98 -11.46 1.00
C PRO A 52 -5.46 -12.09 2.32
N PRO A 53 -4.57 -12.21 3.33
CA PRO A 53 -4.95 -12.58 4.70
C PRO A 53 -6.09 -11.67 5.24
N ASP A 54 -6.76 -12.08 6.32
CA ASP A 54 -7.84 -11.29 6.95
C ASP A 54 -7.36 -10.14 7.85
N ALA A 55 -6.09 -10.17 8.27
CA ALA A 55 -5.43 -9.08 8.99
C ALA A 55 -4.04 -8.80 8.40
N PRO A 56 -3.54 -7.55 8.49
CA PRO A 56 -2.19 -7.24 8.03
C PRO A 56 -1.16 -7.81 8.99
N GLN A 57 0.01 -8.17 8.46
CA GLN A 57 1.20 -8.28 9.28
C GLN A 57 1.62 -6.88 9.78
N GLU A 58 2.30 -6.78 10.92
CA GLU A 58 2.85 -5.52 11.40
C GLU A 58 4.38 -5.50 11.27
N ILE A 59 4.91 -4.34 10.88
CA ILE A 59 6.33 -4.01 10.90
C ILE A 59 6.54 -2.70 11.66
N ALA A 60 7.65 -2.60 12.38
CA ALA A 60 7.93 -1.44 13.23
C ALA A 60 8.41 -0.23 12.42
N HIS A 61 9.05 -0.48 11.28
CA HIS A 61 9.64 0.58 10.44
C HIS A 61 9.44 0.27 8.95
N PRO A 62 9.13 1.27 8.08
CA PRO A 62 8.90 1.03 6.66
C PRO A 62 10.12 0.47 5.90
N ARG A 63 11.33 0.60 6.45
CA ARG A 63 12.58 0.05 5.91
C ARG A 63 13.03 -1.27 6.56
N GLU A 64 12.20 -1.89 7.40
CA GLU A 64 12.58 -3.10 8.13
C GLU A 64 12.89 -4.28 7.21
N ARG A 65 12.02 -4.53 6.22
CA ARG A 65 12.16 -5.61 5.23
C ARG A 65 11.32 -5.36 3.99
N THR A 66 11.64 -6.04 2.90
CA THR A 66 10.73 -6.13 1.75
C THR A 66 9.46 -6.87 2.16
N VAL A 67 8.31 -6.22 1.99
CA VAL A 67 7.00 -6.81 2.28
C VAL A 67 6.52 -7.61 1.07
N THR A 68 6.08 -8.84 1.30
CA THR A 68 5.59 -9.77 0.26
C THR A 68 4.13 -10.16 0.47
N SER A 69 3.50 -9.65 1.53
CA SER A 69 2.10 -9.86 1.87
C SER A 69 1.49 -8.59 2.43
N TRP A 70 0.17 -8.56 2.61
CA TRP A 70 -0.53 -7.42 3.19
C TRP A 70 0.05 -7.08 4.58
N THR A 71 0.60 -5.87 4.70
CA THR A 71 1.37 -5.42 5.86
C THR A 71 1.00 -3.98 6.21
N ARG A 72 1.05 -3.66 7.50
CA ARG A 72 0.81 -2.34 8.09
C ARG A 72 2.06 -1.85 8.80
N CYS A 73 2.35 -0.56 8.67
CA CYS A 73 3.32 0.16 9.48
C CYS A 73 2.69 1.47 9.94
N THR A 74 2.81 1.80 11.22
CA THR A 74 2.32 3.08 11.79
C THR A 74 3.40 4.16 11.86
N THR A 75 4.65 3.78 11.63
CA THR A 75 5.78 4.71 11.61
C THR A 75 5.82 5.42 10.26
N VAL A 76 5.59 6.74 10.29
CA VAL A 76 5.68 7.61 9.10
C VAL A 76 7.04 8.32 9.11
N THR A 77 7.82 8.11 8.06
CA THR A 77 9.12 8.79 7.86
C THR A 77 8.95 10.00 6.95
N ASP A 78 9.73 11.06 7.18
CA ASP A 78 9.82 12.19 6.26
C ASP A 78 10.47 11.74 4.93
N PRO A 79 9.74 11.78 3.79
CA PRO A 79 10.28 11.37 2.50
C PRO A 79 11.35 12.33 1.96
N LEU A 80 11.47 13.55 2.50
CA LEU A 80 12.45 14.55 2.06
C LEU A 80 13.73 14.54 2.89
N ALA A 81 13.76 13.89 4.05
CA ALA A 81 14.91 13.87 4.94
C ALA A 81 16.18 13.32 4.25
N ASP A 82 16.04 12.32 3.39
CA ASP A 82 17.16 11.71 2.65
C ASP A 82 17.67 12.56 1.47
N LEU A 83 16.89 13.55 1.00
CA LEU A 83 17.29 14.44 -0.11
C LEU A 83 18.34 15.48 0.32
N THR A 84 18.59 15.62 1.61
CA THR A 84 19.50 16.62 2.18
C THR A 84 20.98 16.20 2.19
N HIS A 85 21.31 14.95 1.83
CA HIS A 85 22.70 14.48 1.71
C HIS A 85 23.23 14.62 0.28
N THR A 86 23.28 15.85 -0.25
CA THR A 86 24.14 16.15 -1.41
C THR A 86 25.40 16.82 -0.89
N PRO A 87 26.57 16.14 -0.84
CA PRO A 87 27.81 16.83 -0.52
C PRO A 87 28.10 17.85 -1.61
N ALA A 88 28.28 19.11 -1.20
CA ALA A 88 28.64 20.19 -2.10
C ALA A 88 29.94 19.83 -2.84
N VAL A 89 29.88 19.82 -4.18
CA VAL A 89 31.08 19.75 -5.02
C VAL A 89 31.94 20.98 -4.69
N ARG A 90 33.06 20.76 -3.99
CA ARG A 90 34.10 21.78 -3.81
C ARG A 90 34.69 22.08 -5.19
N ARG A 91 34.60 23.35 -5.61
CA ARG A 91 35.40 23.90 -6.71
C ARG A 91 36.82 24.17 -6.24
#